data_AF-A0A962V413-F1
#
_entry.id   AF-A0A962V413-F1
#
_cell.length_a   1.000
_cell.length_b   1.000
_cell.length_c   1.000
_cell.angle_alpha   90.00
_cell.angle_beta   90.00
_cell.angle_gamma   90.00
#
_symmetry.space_group_name_H-M   'P 1'
#
loop_
_entity.id
_entity.type
_entity.pdbx_description
1 polymer ?
#
loop_
_entity_poly.entity_id
_entity_poly.type
_entity_poly.pdbx_seq_one_letter_code
_entity_poly.pdbx_strand_id
1 'polypeptide(L)'
;EPATGQPQSHILAVASEGQLPASSGQSSGQPSGQPSGQPFRALVIGDSDFASNSFFPYMANSDLALAMVRWLAREERNVPIASRIPVPSLILLTQAQMQGIFLLLVVLLPLAVLALGGIIWWRRR
;
A
#
# COMPACT_ATOMS: atom_id res chain seq x y z
N GLU A 1 -34.40 -13.97 -16.45
CA GLU A 1 -33.09 -14.64 -16.55
C GLU A 1 -32.14 -14.06 -15.52
N PRO A 2 -31.63 -14.84 -14.55
CA PRO A 2 -30.49 -14.42 -13.77
C PRO A 2 -29.20 -14.74 -14.54
N ALA A 3 -28.38 -13.72 -14.80
CA ALA A 3 -27.12 -13.84 -15.52
C ALA A 3 -26.09 -14.63 -14.70
N THR A 4 -25.86 -15.89 -15.07
CA THR A 4 -24.77 -16.74 -14.58
C THR A 4 -23.46 -16.34 -15.27
N GLY A 5 -22.90 -15.19 -14.90
CA GLY A 5 -21.53 -14.83 -15.29
C GLY A 5 -20.54 -15.66 -14.47
N GLN A 6 -19.82 -16.60 -15.11
CA GLN A 6 -18.75 -17.32 -14.43
C GLN A 6 -17.62 -16.36 -14.03
N PRO A 7 -17.04 -16.51 -12.83
CA PRO A 7 -15.95 -15.65 -12.38
C PRO A 7 -14.72 -15.86 -13.29
N GLN A 8 -14.33 -14.81 -14.02
CA GLN A 8 -13.09 -14.83 -14.80
C GLN A 8 -11.90 -14.66 -13.86
N SER A 9 -11.05 -15.68 -13.78
CA SER A 9 -9.77 -15.58 -13.09
C SER A 9 -8.78 -14.81 -13.96
N HIS A 10 -8.40 -13.62 -13.53
CA HIS A 10 -7.29 -12.89 -14.14
C HIS A 10 -6.00 -13.21 -13.38
N ILE A 11 -4.91 -13.49 -14.12
CA ILE A 11 -3.59 -13.62 -13.52
C ILE A 11 -3.12 -12.21 -13.17
N LEU A 12 -2.99 -11.93 -11.86
CA LEU A 12 -2.58 -10.62 -11.35
C LEU A 12 -1.06 -10.49 -11.17
N ALA A 13 -0.36 -11.62 -11.04
CA ALA A 13 1.09 -11.67 -10.87
C ALA A 13 1.67 -13.02 -11.32
N VAL A 14 2.91 -13.02 -11.77
CA VAL A 14 3.69 -14.21 -12.14
C VAL A 14 5.10 -14.10 -11.56
N ALA A 15 5.60 -15.18 -10.95
CA ALA A 15 6.98 -15.30 -10.47
C ALA A 15 7.66 -16.48 -11.17
N SER A 16 8.91 -16.31 -11.56
CA SER A 16 9.72 -17.34 -12.24
C SER A 16 11.17 -17.33 -11.75
N GLU A 17 11.76 -18.52 -11.65
CA GLU A 17 13.18 -18.72 -11.36
C GLU A 17 13.75 -19.67 -12.41
N GLY A 18 15.00 -19.45 -12.81
CA GLY A 18 15.67 -20.29 -13.79
C GLY A 18 17.16 -19.98 -13.91
N GLN A 19 17.77 -20.49 -14.98
CA GLN A 19 19.17 -20.23 -15.33
C GLN A 19 19.22 -19.63 -16.72
N LEU A 20 19.91 -18.50 -16.85
CA LEU A 20 20.17 -17.86 -18.13
C LEU A 20 21.18 -18.70 -18.91
N PRO A 21 20.98 -18.92 -20.22
CA PRO A 21 21.95 -19.62 -21.04
C PRO A 21 23.30 -18.88 -20.97
N ALA A 22 24.39 -19.62 -20.83
CA ALA A 22 25.73 -19.05 -20.89
C ALA A 22 25.90 -18.33 -22.23
N SER A 23 26.34 -17.07 -22.19
CA SER A 23 26.67 -16.33 -23.40
C SER A 23 27.69 -17.13 -24.21
N SER A 24 27.42 -17.31 -25.51
CA SER A 24 28.15 -18.14 -26.46
C SER A 24 29.63 -17.75 -26.71
N GLY A 25 30.24 -16.93 -25.84
CA GLY A 25 31.65 -16.54 -25.85
C GLY A 25 32.52 -17.17 -24.75
N GLN A 26 31.99 -18.03 -23.87
CA GLN A 26 32.77 -18.81 -22.90
C GLN A 26 32.70 -20.29 -23.21
N SER A 27 33.43 -20.70 -24.24
CA SER A 27 33.77 -22.11 -24.48
C SER A 27 35.08 -22.44 -23.78
N SER A 28 34.99 -22.99 -22.57
CA SER A 28 36.08 -23.78 -21.98
C SER A 28 35.47 -25.01 -21.33
N GLY A 29 35.79 -26.17 -21.89
CA GLY A 29 35.05 -27.43 -21.78
C GLY A 29 34.75 -27.90 -20.36
N GLN A 30 33.46 -27.96 -20.03
CA GLN A 30 32.91 -28.66 -18.87
C GLN A 30 32.15 -29.91 -19.36
N PRO A 31 32.31 -31.10 -18.74
CA PRO A 31 31.58 -32.30 -19.13
C PRO A 31 30.06 -32.10 -18.99
N SER A 32 29.34 -32.59 -19.99
CA SER A 32 27.88 -32.55 -20.12
C SER A 32 27.16 -33.13 -18.90
N GLY A 33 26.51 -32.29 -18.12
CA GLY A 33 25.65 -32.72 -17.01
C GLY A 33 25.26 -31.64 -16.00
N GLN A 34 25.94 -30.48 -15.97
CA GLN A 34 25.58 -29.37 -15.09
C GLN A 34 25.02 -28.19 -15.90
N PRO A 35 23.87 -27.63 -15.50
CA PRO A 35 23.39 -26.38 -16.08
C PRO A 35 24.42 -25.27 -15.84
N SER A 36 25.07 -24.80 -16.89
CA SER A 36 26.16 -23.80 -16.84
C SER A 36 25.66 -22.36 -16.89
N GLY A 37 24.42 -22.11 -16.46
CA GLY A 37 23.76 -20.81 -16.61
C GLY A 37 23.78 -19.93 -15.36
N GLN A 38 23.82 -18.61 -15.54
CA GLN A 38 23.69 -17.66 -14.41
C GLN A 38 22.25 -17.74 -13.85
N PRO A 39 22.06 -17.96 -12.53
CA PRO A 39 20.73 -18.10 -11.96
C PRO A 39 19.99 -16.75 -11.99
N PHE A 40 18.69 -16.76 -12.33
CA PHE A 40 17.84 -15.56 -12.38
C PHE A 40 16.52 -15.77 -11.64
N ARG A 41 15.94 -14.67 -11.19
CA ARG A 41 14.56 -14.58 -10.70
C ARG A 41 13.87 -13.42 -11.39
N ALA A 42 12.63 -13.61 -11.80
CA ALA A 42 11.81 -12.58 -12.41
C ALA A 42 10.40 -12.61 -11.81
N LEU A 43 9.83 -11.43 -11.58
CA LEU A 43 8.49 -11.24 -11.04
C LEU A 43 7.79 -10.15 -11.85
N VAL A 44 6.56 -10.44 -12.28
CA VAL A 44 5.72 -9.55 -13.08
C VAL A 44 4.39 -9.36 -12.36
N ILE A 45 3.95 -8.11 -12.23
CA ILE A 45 2.69 -7.74 -11.58
C ILE A 45 1.89 -6.85 -12.50
N GLY A 46 0.57 -7.03 -12.51
CA GLY A 46 -0.35 -6.29 -13.39
C GLY A 46 -0.57 -4.82 -13.01
N ASP A 47 -0.17 -4.40 -11.81
CA ASP A 47 -0.33 -3.05 -11.30
C ASP A 47 0.84 -2.66 -10.38
N SER A 48 1.33 -1.43 -10.52
CA SER A 48 2.39 -0.85 -9.69
C SER A 48 1.90 0.09 -8.59
N ASP A 49 0.61 0.47 -8.60
CA ASP A 49 0.08 1.51 -7.71
C ASP A 49 0.28 1.16 -6.23
N PHE A 50 0.22 -0.13 -5.88
CA PHE A 50 0.48 -0.62 -4.51
C PHE A 50 1.87 -0.19 -3.98
N ALA A 51 2.87 0.00 -4.86
CA ALA A 51 4.22 0.42 -4.49
C ALA A 51 4.40 1.96 -4.48
N SER A 52 3.38 2.73 -4.88
CA SER A 52 3.44 4.20 -4.88
C SER A 52 3.30 4.77 -3.47
N ASN A 53 3.85 5.96 -3.22
CA ASN A 53 3.77 6.61 -1.89
C ASN A 53 2.34 6.77 -1.37
N SER A 54 1.36 6.96 -2.26
CA SER A 54 -0.04 7.11 -1.89
C SER A 54 -0.65 5.81 -1.36
N PHE A 55 -0.24 4.65 -1.91
CA PHE A 55 -0.82 3.35 -1.54
C PHE A 55 0.08 2.47 -0.69
N PHE A 56 1.37 2.79 -0.59
CA PHE A 56 2.35 2.08 0.22
C PHE A 56 1.95 1.89 1.69
N PRO A 57 1.40 2.89 2.41
CA PRO A 57 1.04 2.72 3.82
C PRO A 57 -0.30 2.00 4.05
N TYR A 58 -1.05 1.66 2.99
CA TYR A 58 -2.34 1.00 3.14
C TYR A 58 -2.22 -0.52 3.17
N MET A 59 -2.92 -1.12 4.12
CA MET A 59 -3.09 -2.57 4.25
C MET A 59 -1.74 -3.31 4.22
N ALA A 60 -1.56 -4.26 3.30
CA ALA A 60 -0.36 -5.10 3.17
C ALA A 60 0.50 -4.71 1.95
N ASN A 61 0.31 -3.51 1.38
CA ASN A 61 1.01 -3.09 0.17
C ASN A 61 2.53 -2.98 0.39
N SER A 62 2.94 -2.33 1.48
CA SER A 62 4.36 -2.25 1.87
C SER A 62 4.97 -3.63 2.12
N ASP A 63 4.23 -4.51 2.79
CA ASP A 63 4.69 -5.85 3.16
C ASP A 63 4.89 -6.70 1.91
N LEU A 64 3.95 -6.65 0.97
CA LEU A 64 4.04 -7.32 -0.33
C LEU A 64 5.23 -6.78 -1.14
N ALA A 65 5.33 -5.45 -1.29
CA ALA A 65 6.45 -4.80 -2.01
C ALA A 65 7.81 -5.25 -1.48
N LEU A 66 7.99 -5.19 -0.17
CA LEU A 66 9.24 -5.59 0.49
C LEU A 66 9.50 -7.09 0.38
N ALA A 67 8.47 -7.94 0.51
CA ALA A 67 8.61 -9.39 0.35
C ALA A 67 9.08 -9.76 -1.06
N MET A 68 8.57 -9.08 -2.09
CA MET A 68 8.96 -9.36 -3.47
C MET A 68 10.39 -8.93 -3.78
N VAL A 69 10.81 -7.77 -3.29
CA VAL A 69 12.21 -7.32 -3.41
C VAL A 69 13.15 -8.29 -2.70
N ARG A 70 12.81 -8.75 -1.49
CA ARG A 70 13.60 -9.77 -0.77
C ARG A 70 13.67 -11.10 -1.52
N TRP A 71 12.56 -11.53 -2.10
CA TRP A 71 12.53 -12.75 -2.91
C TRP A 71 13.43 -12.63 -4.14
N LEU A 72 13.39 -11.48 -4.83
CA LEU A 72 14.29 -11.19 -5.96
C LEU A 72 15.77 -11.14 -5.52
N ALA A 73 16.04 -10.60 -4.33
CA ALA A 73 17.38 -10.53 -3.74
C ALA A 73 17.89 -11.85 -3.14
N ARG A 74 17.09 -12.93 -3.14
CA ARG A 74 17.39 -14.23 -2.49
C ARG A 74 17.59 -14.12 -0.97
N GLU A 75 16.96 -13.12 -0.33
CA GLU A 75 17.04 -12.86 1.12
C GLU A 75 15.86 -13.45 1.91
N GLU A 76 15.37 -14.62 1.51
CA GLU A 76 14.16 -15.26 2.07
C GLU A 76 14.32 -15.69 3.53
N ARG A 77 15.56 -15.92 3.96
CA ARG A 77 15.90 -16.49 5.26
C ARG A 77 15.89 -15.46 6.39
N ASN A 78 15.90 -14.17 6.05
CA ASN A 78 15.67 -13.08 6.98
C ASN A 78 14.16 -12.81 6.98
N VAL A 79 13.43 -13.42 7.91
CA VAL A 79 12.03 -13.06 8.17
C VAL A 79 12.03 -11.96 9.24
N PRO A 80 12.10 -10.66 8.89
CA PRO A 80 11.76 -9.64 9.85
C PRO A 80 10.27 -9.77 10.07
N ILE A 81 9.89 -10.10 11.30
CA ILE A 81 8.56 -9.88 11.82
C ILE A 81 8.30 -8.39 11.57
N ALA A 82 7.50 -8.06 10.55
CA ALA A 82 7.13 -6.68 10.29
C ALA A 82 6.48 -6.17 11.58
N SER A 83 7.15 -5.22 12.24
CA SER A 83 6.54 -4.50 13.35
C SER A 83 5.27 -3.89 12.78
N ARG A 84 4.10 -4.41 13.20
CA ARG A 84 2.81 -3.89 12.73
C ARG A 84 2.83 -2.40 13.00
N ILE A 85 2.98 -1.60 11.95
CA ILE A 85 2.85 -0.15 12.06
C ILE A 85 1.42 0.03 12.57
N PRO A 86 1.22 0.68 13.72
CA PRO A 86 -0.12 0.90 14.23
C PRO A 86 -0.89 1.61 13.15
N VAL A 87 -1.87 0.93 12.56
CA VAL A 87 -2.76 1.56 11.59
C VAL A 87 -3.42 2.69 12.38
N PRO A 88 -3.21 3.97 12.01
CA PRO A 88 -3.88 5.05 12.71
C PRO A 88 -5.36 4.74 12.65
N SER A 89 -6.02 4.73 13.81
CA SER A 89 -7.44 4.39 13.88
C SER A 89 -8.19 5.33 12.95
N LEU A 90 -8.82 4.77 11.90
CA LEU A 90 -9.68 5.55 11.02
C LEU A 90 -10.77 6.17 11.89
N ILE A 91 -10.77 7.49 12.00
CA ILE A 91 -11.84 8.21 12.67
C ILE A 91 -13.01 8.25 11.69
N LEU A 92 -13.83 7.21 11.72
CA LEU A 92 -15.08 7.13 10.96
C LEU A 92 -16.13 7.98 11.68
N LEU A 93 -16.27 9.23 11.24
CA LEU A 93 -17.30 10.12 11.76
C LEU A 93 -18.65 9.72 11.16
N THR A 94 -19.66 9.54 12.03
CA THR A 94 -21.04 9.43 11.56
C THR A 94 -21.51 10.77 11.00
N GLN A 95 -22.50 10.75 10.11
CA GLN A 95 -23.08 11.98 9.57
C GLN A 95 -23.54 12.95 10.67
N ALA A 96 -24.10 12.42 11.76
CA ALA A 96 -24.52 13.20 12.92
C ALA A 96 -23.33 13.86 13.65
N GLN A 97 -22.20 13.17 13.80
CA GLN A 97 -20.99 13.74 14.38
C GLN A 97 -20.43 14.86 13.51
N MET A 98 -20.42 14.67 12.19
CA MET A 98 -19.97 15.69 11.25
C MET A 98 -20.83 16.95 11.30
N GLN A 99 -22.16 16.79 11.34
CA GLN A 99 -23.10 17.90 11.50
C GLN A 99 -22.94 18.62 12.84
N GLY A 100 -22.71 17.87 13.93
CA GLY A 100 -22.43 18.44 15.24
C GLY A 100 -21.16 19.29 15.26
N ILE A 101 -20.07 18.81 14.67
CA ILE A 101 -18.80 19.55 14.55
C ILE A 101 -19.02 20.83 13.73
N PHE A 102 -19.72 20.74 12.61
CA PHE A 102 -20.05 21.90 11.78
C PHE A 102 -20.85 22.95 12.56
N LEU A 103 -21.93 22.55 13.23
CA LEU A 103 -22.77 23.46 13.99
C LEU A 103 -21.99 24.12 15.14
N LEU A 104 -21.17 23.36 15.84
CA LEU A 104 -20.35 23.86 16.95
C LEU A 104 -19.32 24.89 16.47
N LEU A 105 -18.51 24.56 15.46
CA LEU A 105 -17.37 25.37 15.08
C LEU A 105 -17.75 26.52 14.13
N VAL A 106 -18.69 26.28 13.21
CA VAL A 106 -19.04 27.25 12.16
C VAL A 106 -20.17 28.18 12.59
N VAL A 107 -21.07 27.72 13.48
CA VAL A 107 -22.24 28.51 13.89
C VAL A 107 -22.12 28.97 15.34
N LEU A 108 -21.95 28.04 16.28
CA LEU A 108 -21.99 28.36 17.72
C LEU A 108 -20.81 29.24 18.15
N LEU A 109 -19.60 28.91 17.69
CA LEU A 109 -18.38 29.64 18.03
C LEU A 109 -18.43 31.13 17.60
N PRO A 110 -18.73 31.49 16.33
CA PRO A 110 -18.83 32.91 15.96
C PRO A 110 -19.98 33.63 16.66
N LEU A 111 -21.12 32.97 16.89
CA LEU A 111 -22.22 33.56 17.67
C LEU A 111 -21.79 33.86 19.11
N ALA A 112 -21.02 32.98 19.74
CA ALA A 112 -20.48 33.21 21.07
C ALA A 112 -19.55 34.43 21.10
N VAL A 113 -18.70 34.59 20.09
CA VAL A 113 -17.82 35.77 19.95
C VAL A 113 -18.64 37.06 19.80
N LEU A 114 -19.66 37.06 18.94
CA LEU A 114 -20.54 38.21 18.75
C LEU A 114 -21.34 38.53 20.02
N ALA A 115 -21.84 37.51 20.72
CA ALA A 115 -22.55 37.68 21.98
C ALA A 115 -21.64 38.30 23.05
N LEU A 116 -20.42 37.79 23.22
CA LEU A 116 -19.44 38.39 24.13
C LEU A 116 -19.13 39.84 23.75
N GLY A 117 -18.89 40.11 22.47
CA GLY A 117 -18.65 41.47 21.98
C GLY A 117 -19.81 42.42 22.28
N GLY A 118 -21.05 41.96 22.04
CA GLY A 118 -22.27 42.71 22.34
C GLY A 118 -22.47 42.98 23.83
N ILE A 119 -22.24 41.97 24.68
CA ILE A 119 -22.31 42.11 26.15
C ILE A 119 -21.29 43.15 26.63
N ILE A 120 -20.05 43.08 26.14
CA ILE A 120 -19.00 44.04 26.52
C ILE A 120 -19.37 45.46 26.06
N TRP A 121 -19.88 45.61 24.83
CA TRP A 121 -20.32 46.91 24.32
C TRP A 121 -21.44 47.50 25.17
N TRP A 122 -22.45 46.70 25.51
CA TRP A 122 -23.59 47.16 26.29
C TRP A 122 -23.20 47.52 27.72
N ARG A 123 -22.25 46.81 28.31
CA ARG A 123 -21.72 47.10 29.66
C ARG A 123 -20.78 48.30 29.71
N ARG A 124 -20.19 48.70 28.56
CA ARG A 124 -19.33 49.89 28.44
C ARG A 124 -20.09 51.15 28.06
N ARG A 125 -21.33 51.00 27.57
CA ARG A 125 -22.25 52.12 27.29
C ARG A 125 -23.01 52.49 28.56
#